data_AF-A0A519TFC9-F1
#
_entry.id   AF-A0A519TFC9-F1
#
_cell.length_a   1.000
_cell.length_b   1.000
_cell.length_c   1.000
_cell.angle_alpha   90.00
_cell.angle_beta   90.00
_cell.angle_gamma   90.00
#
_symmetry.space_group_name_H-M   'P 1'
#
loop_
_entity.id
_entity.type
_entity.pdbx_description
1 polymer ?
#
loop_
_entity_poly.entity_id
_entity_poly.type
_entity_poly.pdbx_seq_one_letter_code
_entity_poly.pdbx_strand_id
1 'polypeptide(L)'
;GFFDNVLRLTVAARYSANNNVTARVKQNVVTPRFGLSATVLPGTAVYAVYDQSYIAQTAFDINNDLLPAQRGKNIEAGIKREWLDGRFSTTVAAFNINKTNIAQSLQPINPQFPNAQVAIGEVRSRGIEADFTGELVSGLNLVANYSLLDATITKDNNEANIGRRLGGTAKHNSNAWLNYRFQRGALKGFGLSGGMQWQVERYAGLGNQGVKLPDNYYRLDAGVSWQGDHLGVNLLVNNITNRYNYAAGAFTAASGSGATAIGSYYTWQPEAPTSFRLTAGYSF
;
A
#
# COMPACT_ATOMS: atom_id res chain seq x y z
N GLY A 1 7.05 20.49 23.69
CA GLY A 1 8.02 20.70 22.61
C GLY A 1 9.05 21.71 23.05
N PHE A 2 10.10 21.91 22.27
CA PHE A 2 11.12 22.94 22.51
C PHE A 2 10.78 24.19 21.67
N PHE A 3 11.24 25.36 22.12
CA PHE A 3 11.09 26.65 21.42
C PHE A 3 9.63 26.94 21.01
N ASP A 4 8.72 27.08 21.97
CA ASP A 4 7.28 27.34 21.69
C ASP A 4 6.63 26.30 20.74
N ASN A 5 7.02 25.03 20.90
CA ASN A 5 6.60 23.90 20.06
C ASN A 5 7.03 24.00 18.58
N VAL A 6 8.00 24.87 18.25
CA VAL A 6 8.64 24.87 16.93
C VAL A 6 9.33 23.54 16.69
N LEU A 7 10.07 23.02 17.66
CA LEU A 7 10.77 21.75 17.58
C LEU A 7 10.09 20.70 18.46
N ARG A 8 9.85 19.51 17.91
CA ARG A 8 9.17 18.41 18.59
C ARG A 8 9.98 17.13 18.42
N LEU A 9 10.36 16.54 19.55
CA LEU A 9 11.06 15.26 19.64
C LEU A 9 10.08 14.20 20.17
N THR A 10 10.06 13.05 19.53
CA THR A 10 9.31 11.87 19.95
C THR A 10 10.27 10.72 20.16
N VAL A 11 10.25 10.15 21.36
CA VAL A 11 10.97 8.91 21.69
C VAL A 11 9.97 7.93 22.26
N ALA A 12 9.87 6.75 21.68
CA ALA A 12 8.97 5.70 22.15
C ALA A 12 9.61 4.32 21.96
N ALA A 13 9.20 3.37 22.78
CA ALA A 13 9.54 1.96 22.58
C ALA A 13 8.36 1.11 23.02
N ARG A 14 8.12 0.02 22.28
CA ARG A 14 7.12 -0.98 22.65
C ARG A 14 7.79 -2.32 22.88
N TYR A 15 7.57 -2.89 24.06
CA TYR A 15 7.83 -4.29 24.35
C TYR A 15 6.59 -5.13 24.02
N SER A 16 6.80 -6.29 23.39
CA SER A 16 5.73 -7.26 23.08
C SER A 16 6.21 -8.66 23.41
N ALA A 17 5.39 -9.42 24.12
CA ALA A 17 5.62 -10.82 24.43
C ALA A 17 4.50 -11.65 23.80
N ASN A 18 4.86 -12.53 22.86
CA ASN A 18 3.92 -13.44 22.23
C ASN A 18 4.17 -14.86 22.73
N ASN A 19 3.12 -15.50 23.21
CA ASN A 19 3.12 -16.91 23.57
C ASN A 19 2.31 -17.66 22.52
N ASN A 20 2.99 -18.37 21.63
CA ASN A 20 2.31 -19.17 20.63
C ASN A 20 2.09 -20.58 21.21
N VAL A 21 0.89 -20.82 21.73
CA VAL A 21 0.55 -22.04 22.50
C VAL A 21 0.73 -23.31 21.64
N THR A 22 0.37 -23.23 20.36
CA THR A 22 0.52 -24.35 19.41
C THR A 22 1.99 -24.64 19.10
N ALA A 23 2.82 -23.60 18.98
CA ALA A 23 4.25 -23.74 18.71
C ALA A 23 5.10 -24.02 19.96
N ARG A 24 4.55 -23.80 21.16
CA ARG A 24 5.29 -23.75 22.44
C ARG A 24 6.50 -22.79 22.42
N VAL A 25 6.46 -21.76 21.57
CA VAL A 25 7.53 -20.76 21.47
C VAL A 25 7.09 -19.44 22.08
N LYS A 26 7.98 -18.85 22.88
CA LYS A 26 7.87 -17.48 23.39
C LYS A 26 8.71 -16.55 22.53
N GLN A 27 8.11 -15.49 22.03
CA GLN A 27 8.80 -14.49 21.23
C GLN A 27 8.64 -13.10 21.85
N ASN A 28 9.73 -12.58 22.40
CA ASN A 28 9.78 -11.25 22.98
C ASN A 28 10.46 -10.28 22.01
N VAL A 29 9.82 -9.15 21.74
CA VAL A 29 10.31 -8.16 20.76
C VAL A 29 10.18 -6.75 21.33
N VAL A 30 11.25 -5.98 21.22
CA VAL A 30 11.24 -4.53 21.44
C VAL A 30 11.26 -3.82 20.08
N THR A 31 10.43 -2.79 19.94
CA THR A 31 10.33 -1.93 18.75
C THR A 31 10.48 -0.46 19.16
N PRO A 32 11.68 0.14 18.96
CA PRO A 32 11.88 1.56 19.22
C PRO A 32 11.35 2.44 18.08
N ARG A 33 11.04 3.69 18.42
CA ARG A 33 10.68 4.76 17.49
C ARG A 33 11.32 6.07 17.96
N PHE A 34 11.97 6.76 17.02
CA PHE A 34 12.51 8.09 17.20
C PHE A 34 11.96 8.99 16.12
N GLY A 35 11.40 10.13 16.48
CA GLY A 35 10.84 11.10 15.54
C GLY A 35 11.31 12.50 15.90
N LEU A 36 11.63 13.29 14.88
CA LEU A 36 11.96 14.70 15.02
C LEU A 36 11.11 15.47 14.02
N SER A 37 10.52 16.59 14.44
CA SER A 37 9.82 17.48 13.54
C SER A 37 10.02 18.93 13.93
N ALA A 38 10.02 19.82 12.94
CA ALA A 38 10.19 21.24 13.14
C ALA A 38 9.20 22.02 12.27
N THR A 39 8.58 23.05 12.84
CA THR A 39 7.81 24.05 12.09
C THR A 39 8.82 25.05 11.53
N VAL A 40 9.06 25.02 10.22
CA VAL A 40 10.12 25.83 9.58
C VAL A 40 9.59 27.17 9.06
N LEU A 41 8.31 27.22 8.72
CA LEU A 41 7.57 28.40 8.29
C LEU A 41 6.12 28.28 8.80
N PRO A 42 5.35 29.38 8.88
CA PRO A 42 3.92 29.29 9.14
C PRO A 42 3.24 28.28 8.20
N GLY A 43 2.49 27.34 8.77
CA GLY A 43 1.84 26.25 8.04
C GLY A 43 2.77 25.19 7.44
N THR A 44 4.10 25.26 7.62
CA THR A 44 5.05 24.30 7.02
C THR A 44 5.87 23.59 8.09
N ALA A 45 5.82 22.26 8.09
CA ALA A 45 6.61 21.42 8.98
C ALA A 45 7.45 20.41 8.19
N VAL A 46 8.66 20.18 8.66
CA VAL A 46 9.51 19.07 8.20
C VAL A 46 9.60 18.03 9.31
N TYR A 47 9.78 16.77 8.94
CA TYR A 47 9.96 15.69 9.90
C TYR A 47 10.92 14.63 9.38
N ALA A 48 11.48 13.89 10.33
CA ALA A 48 12.17 12.64 10.10
C ALA A 48 11.76 11.63 11.17
N VAL A 49 11.60 10.38 10.78
CA VAL A 49 11.23 9.29 11.68
C VAL A 49 12.05 8.06 11.39
N TYR A 50 12.46 7.41 12.46
CA TYR A 50 12.97 6.05 12.49
C TYR A 50 12.01 5.20 13.29
N ASP A 51 11.60 4.06 12.75
CA ASP A 51 10.79 3.09 13.48
C ASP A 51 11.19 1.66 13.14
N GLN A 52 10.90 0.78 14.10
CA GLN A 52 10.94 -0.66 13.89
C GLN A 52 9.56 -1.26 14.09
N SER A 53 9.27 -2.28 13.30
CA SER A 53 8.07 -3.10 13.43
C SER A 53 8.44 -4.58 13.46
N TYR A 54 7.51 -5.41 13.92
CA TYR A 54 7.64 -6.85 13.79
C TYR A 54 6.29 -7.52 13.56
N ILE A 55 6.34 -8.71 12.96
CA ILE A 55 5.22 -9.63 12.86
C ILE A 55 5.71 -10.97 13.41
N ALA A 56 4.96 -11.55 14.36
CA ALA A 56 5.26 -12.90 14.84
C ALA A 56 5.03 -13.91 13.71
N GLN A 57 5.96 -14.85 13.53
CA GLN A 57 5.80 -15.91 12.54
C GLN A 57 4.97 -17.06 13.13
N THR A 58 4.32 -17.80 12.24
CA THR A 58 3.64 -19.07 12.54
C THR A 58 4.25 -20.24 11.77
N ALA A 59 5.30 -19.96 11.00
CA ALA A 59 5.98 -20.91 10.14
C ALA A 59 7.16 -21.57 10.87
N PHE A 60 7.39 -22.84 10.58
CA PHE A 60 8.45 -23.65 11.18
C PHE A 60 9.47 -24.07 10.13
N ASP A 61 10.71 -24.25 10.55
CA ASP A 61 11.77 -24.77 9.70
C ASP A 61 11.82 -26.31 9.65
N ILE A 62 12.83 -26.83 8.95
CA ILE A 62 13.04 -28.28 8.80
C ILE A 62 13.35 -28.99 10.12
N ASN A 63 13.84 -28.26 11.13
CA ASN A 63 14.11 -28.77 12.48
C ASN A 63 12.87 -28.66 13.38
N ASN A 64 11.74 -28.20 12.83
CA ASN A 64 10.51 -27.91 13.55
C ASN A 64 10.67 -26.76 14.58
N ASP A 65 11.63 -25.86 14.34
CA ASP A 65 11.80 -24.63 15.10
C ASP A 65 10.97 -23.50 14.48
N LEU A 66 10.34 -22.68 15.32
CA LEU A 66 9.59 -21.52 14.85
C LEU A 66 10.54 -20.50 14.23
N LEU A 67 10.21 -20.03 13.03
CA LEU A 67 10.98 -18.99 12.37
C LEU A 67 11.04 -17.70 13.21
N PRO A 68 12.18 -16.97 13.18
CA PRO A 68 12.28 -15.69 13.87
C PRO A 68 11.25 -14.70 13.33
N ALA A 69 10.82 -13.77 14.20
CA ALA A 69 9.93 -12.67 13.85
C ALA A 69 10.34 -12.00 12.53
N GLN A 70 9.37 -11.74 11.66
CA GLN A 70 9.58 -10.80 10.57
C GLN A 70 9.81 -9.42 11.18
N ARG A 71 10.85 -8.70 10.74
CA ARG A 71 11.15 -7.35 11.23
C ARG A 71 11.11 -6.35 10.10
N GLY A 72 10.59 -5.17 10.40
CA GLY A 72 10.66 -4.00 9.54
C GLY A 72 11.51 -2.92 10.19
N LYS A 73 12.35 -2.25 9.40
CA LYS A 73 13.10 -1.05 9.78
C LYS A 73 12.80 0.05 8.78
N ASN A 74 12.22 1.14 9.24
CA ASN A 74 11.88 2.29 8.41
C ASN A 74 12.74 3.50 8.78
N ILE A 75 13.21 4.22 7.76
CA ILE A 75 13.70 5.58 7.86
C ILE A 75 12.91 6.40 6.86
N GLU A 76 12.27 7.46 7.33
CA GLU A 76 11.46 8.34 6.50
C GLU A 76 11.72 9.79 6.87
N ALA A 77 11.69 10.66 5.88
CA ALA A 77 11.70 12.10 6.07
C ALA A 77 10.72 12.75 5.10
N GLY A 78 10.07 13.82 5.56
CA GLY A 78 9.06 14.48 4.74
C GLY A 78 8.84 15.93 5.13
N ILE A 79 8.12 16.61 4.26
CA ILE A 79 7.63 17.97 4.43
C ILE A 79 6.10 17.95 4.30
N LYS A 80 5.43 18.59 5.24
CA LYS A 80 4.00 18.84 5.21
C LYS A 80 3.77 20.34 5.18
N ARG A 81 2.84 20.78 4.35
CA ARG A 81 2.41 22.17 4.28
C ARG A 81 0.90 22.28 4.27
N GLU A 82 0.39 23.16 5.11
CA GLU A 82 -0.97 23.65 5.12
C GLU A 82 -1.01 24.98 4.37
N TRP A 83 -2.05 25.15 3.57
CA TRP A 83 -2.22 26.28 2.67
C TRP A 83 -3.56 26.95 2.94
N LEU A 84 -3.60 28.27 2.74
CA LEU A 84 -4.81 29.08 2.88
C LEU A 84 -5.53 28.79 4.22
N ASP A 85 -4.82 28.99 5.33
CA ASP A 85 -5.34 28.76 6.69
C ASP A 85 -5.92 27.35 6.93
N GLY A 86 -5.27 26.35 6.32
CA GLY A 86 -5.63 24.93 6.49
C GLY A 86 -6.72 24.43 5.54
N ARG A 87 -7.15 25.22 4.55
CA ARG A 87 -8.13 24.76 3.54
C ARG A 87 -7.67 23.54 2.76
N PHE A 88 -6.37 23.43 2.49
CA PHE A 88 -5.79 22.22 1.94
C PHE A 88 -4.37 21.99 2.45
N SER A 89 -3.91 20.75 2.32
CA SER A 89 -2.59 20.33 2.73
C SER A 89 -1.90 19.50 1.67
N THR A 90 -0.58 19.61 1.63
CA THR A 90 0.30 18.81 0.79
C THR A 90 1.37 18.15 1.64
N THR A 91 1.69 16.91 1.35
CA THR A 91 2.80 16.19 1.96
C THR A 91 3.69 15.62 0.87
N VAL A 92 5.00 15.68 1.06
CA VAL A 92 5.96 14.92 0.26
C VAL A 92 6.91 14.23 1.22
N ALA A 93 7.08 12.92 1.07
CA ALA A 93 7.94 12.11 1.92
C ALA A 93 8.82 11.19 1.08
N ALA A 94 10.02 10.93 1.57
CA ALA A 94 10.89 9.89 1.06
C ALA A 94 11.12 8.86 2.16
N PHE A 95 11.06 7.58 1.80
CA PHE A 95 11.15 6.48 2.75
C PHE A 95 12.09 5.39 2.27
N ASN A 96 12.65 4.65 3.23
CA ASN A 96 13.36 3.41 3.01
C ASN A 96 13.01 2.39 4.10
N ILE A 97 12.33 1.33 3.70
CA ILE A 97 11.89 0.24 4.55
C ILE A 97 12.66 -1.03 4.18
N ASN A 98 13.35 -1.62 5.15
CA ASN A 98 13.94 -2.96 5.01
C ASN A 98 13.11 -3.96 5.82
N LYS A 99 12.60 -5.00 5.16
CA LYS A 99 11.92 -6.13 5.80
C LYS A 99 12.80 -7.37 5.76
N THR A 100 13.00 -8.03 6.90
CA THR A 100 13.84 -9.23 7.04
C THR A 100 13.05 -10.38 7.65
N ASN A 101 13.57 -11.61 7.52
CA ASN A 101 12.96 -12.85 8.02
C ASN A 101 11.57 -13.08 7.42
N ILE A 102 11.45 -12.86 6.11
CA ILE A 102 10.24 -13.18 5.38
C ILE A 102 10.19 -14.71 5.24
N ALA A 103 9.11 -15.31 5.70
CA ALA A 103 8.95 -16.75 5.61
C ALA A 103 8.68 -17.14 4.15
N GLN A 104 9.44 -18.10 3.64
CA GLN A 104 9.25 -18.67 2.31
C GLN A 104 9.34 -20.19 2.39
N SER A 105 8.59 -20.89 1.54
CA SER A 105 8.69 -22.35 1.44
C SER A 105 10.10 -22.78 1.06
N LEU A 106 10.56 -23.90 1.62
CA LEU A 106 11.83 -24.51 1.22
C LEU A 106 11.80 -24.87 -0.28
N GLN A 107 12.89 -24.54 -0.97
CA GLN A 107 13.11 -24.88 -2.37
C GLN A 107 14.52 -25.49 -2.52
N PRO A 108 14.67 -26.72 -3.05
CA PRO A 108 13.59 -27.63 -3.44
C PRO A 108 12.75 -28.09 -2.22
N ILE A 109 11.48 -28.42 -2.47
CA ILE A 109 10.59 -28.95 -1.43
C ILE A 109 11.19 -30.25 -0.90
N ASN A 110 11.38 -30.36 0.41
CA ASN A 110 11.74 -31.61 1.05
C ASN A 110 10.46 -32.48 1.22
N PRO A 111 10.37 -33.66 0.59
CA PRO A 111 9.18 -34.52 0.70
C PRO A 111 8.86 -34.97 2.13
N GLN A 112 9.87 -35.04 3.01
CA GLN A 112 9.71 -35.41 4.42
C GLN A 112 9.16 -34.23 5.25
N PHE A 113 9.37 -33.00 4.78
CA PHE A 113 8.92 -31.77 5.44
C PHE A 113 8.28 -30.82 4.42
N PRO A 114 7.15 -31.20 3.80
CA PRO A 114 6.58 -30.47 2.67
C PRO A 114 6.09 -29.06 3.03
N ASN A 115 5.87 -28.81 4.33
CA ASN A 115 5.39 -27.54 4.86
C ASN A 115 6.49 -26.72 5.55
N ALA A 116 7.73 -27.23 5.61
CA ALA A 116 8.81 -26.50 6.25
C ALA A 116 9.17 -25.25 5.42
N GLN A 117 9.37 -24.15 6.14
CA GLN A 117 9.69 -22.85 5.60
C GLN A 117 11.06 -22.41 6.12
N VAL A 118 11.65 -21.44 5.45
CA VAL A 118 12.89 -20.84 5.89
C VAL A 118 12.68 -19.34 6.01
N ALA A 119 13.18 -18.74 7.08
CA ALA A 119 13.18 -17.30 7.25
C ALA A 119 14.26 -16.75 6.33
N ILE A 120 13.87 -16.35 5.12
CA ILE A 120 14.83 -15.96 4.11
C ILE A 120 14.57 -14.57 3.61
N GLY A 121 15.70 -13.93 3.35
CA GLY A 121 15.77 -12.76 2.55
C GLY A 121 15.54 -11.46 3.28
N GLU A 122 15.72 -10.44 2.46
CA GLU A 122 15.52 -9.05 2.80
C GLU A 122 14.88 -8.40 1.59
N VAL A 123 13.79 -7.69 1.83
CA VAL A 123 13.18 -6.84 0.82
C VAL A 123 13.40 -5.41 1.25
N ARG A 124 13.97 -4.62 0.34
CA ARG A 124 14.04 -3.16 0.48
C ARG A 124 12.96 -2.52 -0.37
N SER A 125 12.09 -1.77 0.28
CA SER A 125 11.11 -0.88 -0.33
C SER A 125 11.51 0.55 -0.06
N ARG A 126 11.87 1.31 -1.10
CA ARG A 126 12.21 2.73 -0.97
C ARG A 126 11.48 3.55 -2.01
N GLY A 127 11.23 4.81 -1.72
CA GLY A 127 10.36 5.57 -2.59
C GLY A 127 10.14 7.01 -2.18
N ILE A 128 9.25 7.64 -2.94
CA ILE A 128 8.71 8.96 -2.66
C ILE A 128 7.19 8.85 -2.70
N GLU A 129 6.54 9.48 -1.74
CA GLU A 129 5.10 9.66 -1.69
C GLU A 129 4.78 11.15 -1.71
N ALA A 130 3.74 11.50 -2.45
CA ALA A 130 3.21 12.85 -2.51
C ALA A 130 1.69 12.80 -2.35
N ASP A 131 1.18 13.59 -1.41
CA ASP A 131 -0.23 13.67 -1.08
C ASP A 131 -0.73 15.10 -1.17
N PHE A 132 -1.96 15.23 -1.63
CA PHE A 132 -2.77 16.44 -1.61
C PHE A 132 -4.14 16.08 -1.04
N THR A 133 -4.63 16.89 -0.10
CA THR A 133 -6.01 16.76 0.38
C THR A 133 -6.58 18.11 0.81
N GLY A 134 -7.81 18.40 0.40
CA GLY A 134 -8.59 19.52 0.91
C GLY A 134 -9.39 20.25 -0.16
N GLU A 135 -9.82 21.46 0.19
CA GLU A 135 -10.69 22.29 -0.62
C GLU A 135 -9.87 23.34 -1.39
N LEU A 136 -9.82 23.24 -2.72
CA LEU A 136 -9.09 24.16 -3.59
C LEU A 136 -9.79 25.52 -3.67
N VAL A 137 -11.08 25.48 -4.02
CA VAL A 137 -12.01 26.62 -4.03
C VAL A 137 -13.32 26.18 -3.40
N SER A 138 -14.16 27.13 -2.98
CA SER A 138 -15.43 26.84 -2.30
C SER A 138 -16.25 25.79 -3.05
N GLY A 139 -16.50 24.65 -2.41
CA GLY A 139 -17.23 23.50 -2.96
C GLY A 139 -16.38 22.50 -3.76
N LEU A 140 -15.13 22.82 -4.12
CA LEU A 140 -14.22 21.95 -4.90
C LEU A 140 -13.18 21.28 -3.99
N ASN A 141 -13.38 20.00 -3.71
CA ASN A 141 -12.48 19.17 -2.92
C ASN A 141 -11.67 18.24 -3.82
N LEU A 142 -10.37 18.18 -3.59
CA LEU A 142 -9.45 17.26 -4.25
C LEU A 142 -8.73 16.42 -3.21
N VAL A 143 -8.69 15.12 -3.45
CA VAL A 143 -7.75 14.19 -2.83
C VAL A 143 -6.90 13.63 -3.96
N ALA A 144 -5.57 13.74 -3.87
CA ALA A 144 -4.67 13.14 -4.83
C ALA A 144 -3.46 12.57 -4.12
N ASN A 145 -3.04 11.38 -4.53
CA ASN A 145 -1.83 10.73 -4.05
C ASN A 145 -1.03 10.15 -5.20
N TYR A 146 0.28 10.15 -5.03
CA TYR A 146 1.24 9.53 -5.92
C TYR A 146 2.29 8.81 -5.09
N SER A 147 2.61 7.58 -5.46
CA SER A 147 3.76 6.85 -4.91
C SER A 147 4.66 6.34 -6.02
N LEU A 148 5.96 6.59 -5.83
CA LEU A 148 7.06 5.97 -6.56
C LEU A 148 7.68 4.92 -5.64
N LEU A 149 7.60 3.65 -6.01
CA LEU A 149 8.06 2.53 -5.19
C LEU A 149 9.12 1.71 -5.93
N ASP A 150 10.32 1.67 -5.36
CA ASP A 150 11.37 0.72 -5.69
C ASP A 150 11.37 -0.40 -4.63
N ALA A 151 10.67 -1.50 -4.92
CA ALA A 151 10.65 -2.70 -4.09
C ALA A 151 11.54 -3.79 -4.71
N THR A 152 12.62 -4.15 -4.03
CA THR A 152 13.66 -5.05 -4.54
C THR A 152 14.05 -6.06 -3.48
N ILE A 153 14.25 -7.31 -3.89
CA ILE A 153 14.80 -8.37 -3.05
C ILE A 153 16.31 -8.16 -2.96
N THR A 154 16.82 -7.83 -1.77
CA THR A 154 18.25 -7.57 -1.53
C THR A 154 18.99 -8.78 -0.99
N LYS A 155 18.29 -9.73 -0.38
CA LYS A 155 18.82 -11.04 0.02
C LYS A 155 17.74 -12.08 -0.23
N ASP A 156 18.13 -13.28 -0.62
CA ASP A 156 17.26 -14.44 -0.80
C ASP A 156 18.12 -15.70 -0.80
N ASN A 157 17.56 -16.87 -0.44
CA ASN A 157 18.33 -18.12 -0.54
C ASN A 157 18.45 -18.61 -1.99
N ASN A 158 17.52 -18.20 -2.85
CA ASN A 158 17.67 -18.38 -4.29
C ASN A 158 18.33 -17.13 -4.87
N GLU A 159 19.62 -17.24 -5.20
CA GLU A 159 20.40 -16.13 -5.76
C GLU A 159 19.76 -15.53 -7.02
N ALA A 160 18.99 -16.31 -7.80
CA ALA A 160 18.29 -15.81 -8.98
C ALA A 160 17.22 -14.75 -8.66
N ASN A 161 16.74 -14.69 -7.42
CA ASN A 161 15.77 -13.69 -6.95
C ASN A 161 16.44 -12.38 -6.51
N ILE A 162 17.72 -12.40 -6.15
CA ILE A 162 18.42 -11.21 -5.67
C ILE A 162 18.49 -10.16 -6.79
N GLY A 163 18.10 -8.93 -6.47
CA GLY A 163 18.00 -7.82 -7.44
C GLY A 163 16.69 -7.80 -8.22
N ARG A 164 15.83 -8.83 -8.12
CA ARG A 164 14.51 -8.80 -8.75
C ARG A 164 13.55 -7.91 -7.98
N ARG A 165 12.56 -7.42 -8.72
CA ARG A 165 11.43 -6.65 -8.17
C ARG A 165 10.53 -7.57 -7.36
N LEU A 166 10.08 -7.08 -6.21
CA LEU A 166 9.12 -7.81 -5.39
C LEU A 166 7.80 -7.97 -6.16
N GLY A 167 7.30 -9.19 -6.23
CA GLY A 167 6.00 -9.49 -6.82
C GLY A 167 4.83 -8.82 -6.10
N GLY A 168 3.75 -8.54 -6.83
CA GLY A 168 2.55 -7.88 -6.29
C GLY A 168 2.75 -6.38 -6.00
N THR A 169 3.78 -5.77 -6.58
CA THR A 169 4.05 -4.33 -6.44
C THR A 169 3.84 -3.60 -7.77
N ALA A 170 3.58 -2.30 -7.69
CA ALA A 170 3.60 -1.38 -8.81
C ALA A 170 4.60 -0.28 -8.52
N LYS A 171 5.42 0.09 -9.52
CA LYS A 171 6.45 1.12 -9.32
C LYS A 171 5.87 2.52 -9.24
N HIS A 172 4.84 2.80 -10.03
CA HIS A 172 4.12 4.06 -9.96
C HIS A 172 2.67 3.77 -9.65
N ASN A 173 2.12 4.41 -8.62
CA ASN A 173 0.71 4.34 -8.27
C ASN A 173 0.19 5.77 -8.09
N SER A 174 -0.89 6.10 -8.78
CA SER A 174 -1.54 7.41 -8.71
C SER A 174 -3.02 7.22 -8.47
N ASN A 175 -3.57 7.97 -7.52
CA ASN A 175 -5.02 8.02 -7.29
C ASN A 175 -5.44 9.46 -7.11
N ALA A 176 -6.54 9.87 -7.73
CA ALA A 176 -7.08 11.22 -7.58
C ALA A 176 -8.59 11.18 -7.57
N TRP A 177 -9.21 11.97 -6.70
CA TRP A 177 -10.66 12.10 -6.56
C TRP A 177 -11.01 13.58 -6.42
N LEU A 178 -11.77 14.09 -7.38
CA LEU A 178 -12.24 15.47 -7.45
C LEU A 178 -13.75 15.49 -7.22
N ASN A 179 -14.20 16.35 -6.32
CA ASN A 179 -15.61 16.49 -5.97
C ASN A 179 -15.97 17.97 -5.96
N TYR A 180 -16.98 18.36 -6.72
CA TYR A 180 -17.51 19.71 -6.72
C TYR A 180 -18.96 19.71 -6.25
N ARG A 181 -19.32 20.55 -5.28
CA ARG A 181 -20.71 20.78 -4.88
C ARG A 181 -21.09 22.23 -5.14
N PHE A 182 -22.16 22.43 -5.90
CA PHE A 182 -22.74 23.75 -6.12
C PHE A 182 -23.37 24.25 -4.82
N GLN A 183 -22.90 25.39 -4.34
CA GLN A 183 -23.33 25.96 -3.06
C GLN A 183 -24.40 27.04 -3.21
N ARG A 184 -24.61 27.57 -4.42
CA ARG A 184 -25.50 28.71 -4.71
C ARG A 184 -26.21 28.54 -6.06
N GLY A 185 -27.25 29.33 -6.29
CA GLY A 185 -28.01 29.36 -7.54
C GLY A 185 -28.93 28.16 -7.74
N ALA A 186 -29.44 27.99 -8.97
CA ALA A 186 -30.40 26.95 -9.33
C ALA A 186 -29.88 25.52 -9.12
N LEU A 187 -28.56 25.33 -9.11
CA LEU A 187 -27.92 24.02 -8.91
C LEU A 187 -27.51 23.76 -7.46
N LYS A 188 -27.88 24.62 -6.50
CA LYS A 188 -27.51 24.42 -5.09
C LYS A 188 -27.86 23.00 -4.64
N GLY A 189 -26.88 22.32 -4.04
CA GLY A 189 -27.03 20.94 -3.56
C GLY A 189 -26.56 19.88 -4.56
N PHE A 190 -26.57 20.16 -5.87
CA PHE A 190 -25.99 19.26 -6.87
C PHE A 190 -24.48 19.14 -6.68
N GLY A 191 -23.94 17.97 -6.99
CA GLY A 191 -22.51 17.72 -6.99
C GLY A 191 -22.07 16.81 -8.11
N LEU A 192 -20.85 17.03 -8.58
CA LEU A 192 -20.16 16.22 -9.57
C LEU A 192 -18.93 15.62 -8.92
N SER A 193 -18.69 14.34 -9.16
CA SER A 193 -17.48 13.67 -8.72
C SER A 193 -16.81 12.96 -9.87
N GLY A 194 -15.51 12.85 -9.80
CA GLY A 194 -14.76 12.07 -10.76
C GLY A 194 -13.38 11.77 -10.26
N GLY A 195 -12.76 10.79 -10.89
CA GLY A 195 -11.37 10.54 -10.63
C GLY A 195 -10.85 9.26 -11.22
N MET A 196 -9.67 8.90 -10.74
CA MET A 196 -8.72 8.15 -11.49
C MET A 196 -7.90 7.27 -10.57
N GLN A 197 -7.59 6.08 -11.05
CA GLN A 197 -6.54 5.23 -10.51
C GLN A 197 -5.64 4.77 -11.65
N TRP A 198 -4.33 4.89 -11.47
CA TRP A 198 -3.34 4.50 -12.47
C TRP A 198 -2.16 3.80 -11.80
N GLN A 199 -1.83 2.59 -12.25
CA GLN A 199 -0.66 1.85 -11.78
C GLN A 199 0.20 1.42 -12.96
N VAL A 200 1.48 1.75 -12.91
CA VAL A 200 2.45 1.51 -13.98
C VAL A 200 3.62 0.65 -13.50
N GLU A 201 4.16 -0.18 -14.40
CA GLU A 201 5.21 -1.15 -14.09
C GLU A 201 4.80 -2.07 -12.93
N ARG A 202 3.74 -2.84 -13.18
CA ARG A 202 3.16 -3.77 -12.22
C ARG A 202 3.83 -5.13 -12.30
N TYR A 203 4.03 -5.77 -11.17
CA TYR A 203 4.67 -7.08 -11.06
C TYR A 203 3.68 -8.14 -10.56
N ALA A 204 3.70 -9.31 -11.17
CA ALA A 204 2.89 -10.46 -10.81
C ALA A 204 3.15 -10.87 -9.34
N GLY A 205 2.12 -11.34 -8.64
CA GLY A 205 2.20 -11.76 -7.23
C GLY A 205 2.54 -13.24 -7.06
N LEU A 206 2.15 -13.81 -5.91
CA LEU A 206 2.13 -15.27 -5.66
C LEU A 206 3.48 -15.99 -5.88
N GLY A 207 4.58 -15.38 -5.43
CA GLY A 207 5.92 -15.98 -5.52
C GLY A 207 6.66 -15.71 -6.83
N ASN A 208 6.02 -15.07 -7.82
CA ASN A 208 6.69 -14.62 -9.03
C ASN A 208 7.49 -13.34 -8.79
N GLN A 209 8.79 -13.48 -8.58
CA GLN A 209 9.68 -12.33 -8.42
C GLN A 209 10.19 -11.83 -9.77
N GLY A 210 10.08 -10.53 -10.01
CA GLY A 210 10.56 -9.86 -11.22
C GLY A 210 9.71 -10.04 -12.49
N VAL A 211 8.59 -10.75 -12.42
CA VAL A 211 7.69 -10.96 -13.58
C VAL A 211 6.74 -9.78 -13.70
N LYS A 212 6.77 -9.05 -14.83
CA LYS A 212 5.85 -7.94 -15.09
C LYS A 212 4.48 -8.46 -15.52
N LEU A 213 3.42 -7.77 -15.11
CA LEU A 213 2.09 -7.95 -15.70
C LEU A 213 2.09 -7.34 -17.12
N PRO A 214 1.29 -7.90 -18.04
CA PRO A 214 1.31 -7.50 -19.45
C PRO A 214 0.79 -6.09 -19.71
N ASP A 215 -0.02 -5.53 -18.82
CA ASP A 215 -0.55 -4.17 -18.94
C ASP A 215 -0.56 -3.43 -17.60
N ASN A 216 -0.56 -2.10 -17.71
CA ASN A 216 -0.77 -1.18 -16.63
C ASN A 216 -2.24 -1.15 -16.20
N TYR A 217 -2.51 -0.77 -14.97
CA TYR A 217 -3.87 -0.58 -14.47
C TYR A 217 -4.31 0.85 -14.72
N TYR A 218 -5.50 1.08 -15.25
CA TYR A 218 -6.08 2.41 -15.39
C TYR A 218 -7.59 2.34 -15.22
N ARG A 219 -8.15 3.18 -14.36
CA ARG A 219 -9.58 3.28 -14.15
C ARG A 219 -9.99 4.74 -14.04
N LEU A 220 -11.07 5.08 -14.72
CA LEU A 220 -11.79 6.34 -14.54
C LEU A 220 -13.17 6.04 -13.97
N ASP A 221 -13.56 6.84 -13.00
CA ASP A 221 -14.82 6.74 -12.29
C ASP A 221 -15.48 8.13 -12.31
N ALA A 222 -16.81 8.21 -12.34
CA ALA A 222 -17.55 9.46 -12.33
C ALA A 222 -18.85 9.34 -11.53
N GLY A 223 -19.32 10.43 -10.95
CA GLY A 223 -20.56 10.44 -10.21
C GLY A 223 -21.28 11.78 -10.26
N VAL A 224 -22.59 11.69 -10.01
CA VAL A 224 -23.47 12.84 -9.81
C VAL A 224 -24.23 12.64 -8.52
N SER A 225 -24.36 13.71 -7.75
CA SER A 225 -25.11 13.71 -6.51
C SER A 225 -26.01 14.92 -6.39
N TRP A 226 -26.98 14.83 -5.51
CA TRP A 226 -27.79 15.94 -5.06
C TRP A 226 -28.02 15.80 -3.55
N GLN A 227 -27.93 16.90 -2.83
CA GLN A 227 -28.17 16.98 -1.39
C GLN A 227 -29.13 18.14 -1.10
N GLY A 228 -30.34 17.81 -0.67
CA GLY A 228 -31.28 18.73 -0.04
C GLY A 228 -31.18 18.67 1.48
N ASP A 229 -32.18 19.24 2.16
CA ASP A 229 -32.18 19.38 3.62
C ASP A 229 -32.35 18.03 4.34
N HIS A 230 -33.24 17.16 3.83
CA HIS A 230 -33.51 15.84 4.40
C HIS A 230 -33.11 14.69 3.50
N LEU A 231 -33.01 14.89 2.18
CA LEU A 231 -32.77 13.83 1.20
C LEU A 231 -31.45 14.07 0.48
N GLY A 232 -30.61 13.04 0.43
CA GLY A 232 -29.42 12.98 -0.42
C GLY A 232 -29.50 11.80 -1.39
N VAL A 233 -29.12 12.02 -2.64
CA VAL A 233 -29.01 10.98 -3.68
C VAL A 233 -27.64 11.07 -4.33
N ASN A 234 -26.99 9.92 -4.55
CA ASN A 234 -25.70 9.83 -5.21
C ASN A 234 -25.66 8.63 -6.16
N LEU A 235 -25.31 8.89 -7.42
CA LEU A 235 -25.00 7.88 -8.42
C LEU A 235 -23.50 7.94 -8.70
N LEU A 236 -22.81 6.83 -8.47
CA LEU A 236 -21.41 6.64 -8.83
C LEU A 236 -21.31 5.54 -9.88
N VAL A 237 -20.57 5.79 -10.94
CA VAL A 237 -20.23 4.83 -11.99
C VAL A 237 -18.72 4.60 -11.96
N ASN A 238 -18.31 3.39 -11.62
CA ASN A 238 -16.91 2.98 -11.67
C ASN A 238 -16.57 2.40 -13.04
N ASN A 239 -15.33 2.59 -13.46
CA ASN A 239 -14.80 2.11 -14.74
C ASN A 239 -15.65 2.60 -15.92
N ILE A 240 -15.84 3.91 -16.04
CA ILE A 240 -16.69 4.53 -17.08
C ILE A 240 -16.22 4.26 -18.51
N THR A 241 -14.93 3.95 -18.68
CA THR A 241 -14.34 3.57 -19.97
C THR A 241 -14.55 2.09 -20.31
N ASN A 242 -15.15 1.32 -19.39
CA ASN A 242 -15.29 -0.13 -19.47
C ASN A 242 -13.98 -0.86 -19.81
N ARG A 243 -12.86 -0.37 -19.24
CA ARG A 243 -11.54 -0.94 -19.53
C ARG A 243 -11.42 -2.29 -18.85
N TYR A 244 -10.91 -3.28 -19.58
CA TYR A 244 -10.58 -4.58 -18.98
C TYR A 244 -9.34 -4.45 -18.10
N ASN A 245 -9.55 -4.44 -16.78
CA ASN A 245 -8.51 -4.32 -15.78
C ASN A 245 -8.30 -5.66 -15.05
N TYR A 246 -7.09 -5.85 -14.52
CA TYR A 246 -6.76 -6.97 -13.64
C TYR A 246 -6.19 -6.46 -12.32
N ALA A 247 -6.72 -6.93 -11.20
CA ALA A 247 -6.28 -6.57 -9.86
C ALA A 247 -4.91 -7.20 -9.52
N ALA A 248 -4.72 -8.46 -9.90
CA ALA A 248 -3.50 -9.21 -9.70
C ALA A 248 -3.31 -10.26 -10.80
N GLY A 249 -2.12 -10.84 -10.86
CA GLY A 249 -1.83 -11.99 -11.71
C GLY A 249 -0.60 -12.76 -11.26
N ALA A 250 -0.42 -13.95 -11.83
CA ALA A 250 0.70 -14.85 -11.57
C ALA A 250 1.14 -15.55 -12.85
N PHE A 251 2.36 -16.04 -12.83
CA PHE A 251 2.95 -16.86 -13.89
C PHE A 251 3.30 -18.23 -13.31
N THR A 252 2.72 -19.29 -13.85
CA THR A 252 3.10 -20.64 -13.50
C THR A 252 4.03 -21.16 -14.58
N ALA A 253 5.27 -21.47 -14.20
CA ALA A 253 6.20 -22.14 -15.11
C ALA A 253 5.76 -23.58 -15.38
N ALA A 254 6.10 -24.10 -16.55
CA ALA A 254 5.84 -25.48 -16.90
C ALA A 254 6.37 -26.45 -15.84
N SER A 255 5.60 -27.50 -15.54
CA SER A 255 5.94 -28.48 -14.50
C SER A 255 5.47 -29.88 -14.90
N GLY A 256 6.10 -30.91 -14.34
CA GLY A 256 5.81 -32.31 -14.65
C GLY A 256 6.64 -32.87 -15.80
N SER A 257 6.45 -34.17 -16.08
CA SER A 257 7.15 -34.90 -17.14
C SER A 257 6.23 -35.94 -17.77
N GLY A 258 6.33 -36.16 -19.08
CA GLY A 258 5.48 -37.13 -19.79
C GLY A 258 4.01 -36.65 -19.87
N ALA A 259 3.07 -37.57 -19.71
CA ALA A 259 1.63 -37.30 -19.90
C ALA A 259 1.01 -36.34 -18.85
N THR A 260 1.72 -36.02 -17.78
CA THR A 260 1.29 -35.06 -16.73
C THR A 260 1.94 -33.68 -16.87
N ALA A 261 2.67 -33.44 -17.96
CA ALA A 261 3.31 -32.16 -18.22
C ALA A 261 2.24 -31.05 -18.39
N ILE A 262 2.34 -30.01 -17.57
CA ILE A 262 1.56 -28.80 -17.68
C ILE A 262 2.46 -27.73 -18.29
N GLY A 263 2.03 -27.12 -19.39
CA GLY A 263 2.75 -26.01 -20.02
C GLY A 263 2.74 -24.75 -19.14
N SER A 264 3.61 -23.78 -19.43
CA SER A 264 3.59 -22.50 -18.72
C SER A 264 2.31 -21.73 -19.03
N TYR A 265 1.72 -21.10 -18.02
CA TYR A 265 0.51 -20.28 -18.20
C TYR A 265 0.50 -19.06 -17.28
N TYR A 266 -0.26 -18.05 -17.68
CA TYR A 266 -0.54 -16.88 -16.86
C TYR A 266 -1.95 -16.96 -16.29
N THR A 267 -2.11 -16.50 -15.05
CA THR A 267 -3.42 -16.29 -14.44
C THR A 267 -3.56 -14.82 -14.03
N TRP A 268 -4.77 -14.30 -14.10
CA TRP A 268 -5.08 -12.96 -13.62
C TRP A 268 -6.47 -12.92 -13.01
N GLN A 269 -6.64 -12.00 -12.07
CA GLN A 269 -7.91 -11.73 -11.43
C GLN A 269 -8.50 -10.49 -12.09
N PRO A 270 -9.49 -10.65 -13.00
CA PRO A 270 -10.12 -9.51 -13.64
C PRO A 270 -10.89 -8.67 -12.63
N GLU A 271 -10.92 -7.37 -12.84
CA GLU A 271 -11.82 -6.47 -12.13
C GLU A 271 -13.19 -6.40 -12.79
N ALA A 272 -14.16 -5.89 -12.03
CA ALA A 272 -15.48 -5.64 -12.56
C ALA A 272 -15.40 -4.71 -13.79
N PRO A 273 -16.24 -4.96 -14.82
CA PRO A 273 -16.48 -4.00 -15.89
C PRO A 273 -17.15 -2.74 -15.32
N THR A 274 -17.69 -1.87 -16.18
CA THR A 274 -18.46 -0.72 -15.71
C THR A 274 -19.52 -1.16 -14.70
N SER A 275 -19.49 -0.58 -13.51
CA SER A 275 -20.42 -0.87 -12.43
C SER A 275 -20.94 0.42 -11.85
N PHE A 276 -22.18 0.42 -11.35
CA PHE A 276 -22.78 1.60 -10.76
C PHE A 276 -23.29 1.32 -9.35
N ARG A 277 -23.33 2.38 -8.53
CA ARG A 277 -23.90 2.38 -7.20
C ARG A 277 -24.80 3.60 -7.07
N LEU A 278 -26.08 3.35 -6.82
CA LEU A 278 -27.04 4.36 -6.40
C LEU A 278 -27.17 4.29 -4.88
N THR A 279 -27.11 5.44 -4.22
CA THR A 279 -27.31 5.57 -2.79
C THR A 279 -28.29 6.71 -2.54
N ALA A 280 -29.30 6.45 -1.73
CA ALA A 280 -30.23 7.47 -1.24
C ALA A 280 -30.25 7.41 0.29
N GLY A 281 -30.22 8.57 0.93
CA GLY A 281 -30.25 8.70 2.39
C GLY A 281 -31.25 9.78 2.79
N TYR A 282 -31.97 9.53 3.89
CA TYR A 282 -32.91 10.47 4.47
C TYR A 282 -32.56 10.74 5.93
N SER A 283 -32.53 12.01 6.34
CA SER A 283 -32.31 12.43 7.74
C SER A 283 -33.56 13.07 8.33
N PHE A 284 -33.94 12.59 9.52
CA PHE A 284 -35.06 13.10 10.31
C PHE A 284 -34.63 14.26 11.21
#